data_AF-A0A7K3ZR82-F1
#
_entry.id   AF-A0A7K3ZR82-F1
#
_cell.length_a   1.000
_cell.length_b   1.000
_cell.length_c   1.000
_cell.angle_alpha   90.00
_cell.angle_beta   90.00
_cell.angle_gamma   90.00
#
_symmetry.space_group_name_H-M   'P 1'
#
loop_
_entity.id
_entity.type
_entity.pdbx_description
1 polymer ?
#
loop_
_entity_poly.entity_id
_entity_poly.type
_entity_poly.pdbx_seq_one_letter_code
_entity_poly.pdbx_strand_id
1 'polypeptide(L)' 'MPQKKSRKATDNSHLPTVKCSCGAKILLIPDVKKMNQAIEDHILAHTKNIQNVKEAEAEAERIRNELIIKVLDLASEM' A
#
# COMPACT_ATOMS: atom_id res chain seq x y z
N MET A 1 17.18 -2.84 -36.90
CA MET A 1 16.21 -3.24 -35.87
C MET A 1 16.48 -2.43 -34.60
N PRO A 2 15.61 -1.48 -34.20
CA PRO A 2 15.92 -0.58 -33.08
C PRO A 2 15.50 -1.18 -31.72
N GLN A 3 16.37 -0.93 -30.75
CA GLN A 3 16.46 -1.51 -29.41
C GLN A 3 15.29 -1.09 -28.51
N LYS A 4 14.66 -2.07 -27.82
CA LYS A 4 13.63 -1.84 -26.80
C LYS A 4 14.27 -1.15 -25.60
N LYS A 5 14.07 0.17 -25.47
CA LYS A 5 14.46 0.96 -24.29
C LYS A 5 13.70 0.46 -23.07
N SER A 6 14.39 -0.32 -22.24
CA SER A 6 14.00 -0.63 -20.87
C SER A 6 13.79 0.67 -20.10
N ARG A 7 12.52 0.97 -19.76
CA ARG A 7 12.17 2.07 -18.87
C ARG A 7 12.69 1.73 -17.47
N LYS A 8 13.90 2.20 -17.13
CA LYS A 8 14.35 2.26 -15.74
C LYS A 8 13.37 3.16 -15.00
N ALA A 9 12.58 2.58 -14.09
CA ALA A 9 11.84 3.34 -13.10
C ALA A 9 12.88 4.16 -12.32
N THR A 10 12.72 5.47 -12.34
CA THR A 10 13.54 6.40 -11.57
C THR A 10 13.48 6.02 -10.11
N ASP A 11 14.67 5.78 -9.58
CA ASP A 11 15.02 5.46 -8.21
C ASP A 11 14.32 6.42 -7.23
N ASN A 12 13.24 5.95 -6.60
CA ASN A 12 12.51 6.66 -5.53
C ASN A 12 13.06 6.21 -4.17
N SER A 13 14.39 6.16 -4.05
CA SER A 13 15.16 5.46 -3.01
C SER A 13 15.10 6.07 -1.61
N HIS A 14 14.40 7.19 -1.42
CA HIS A 14 14.35 7.89 -0.13
C HIS A 14 13.00 7.81 0.58
N LEU A 15 11.96 7.30 -0.07
CA LEU A 15 10.64 7.24 0.54
C LEU A 15 10.42 5.88 1.22
N PRO A 16 10.03 5.86 2.51
CA PRO A 16 9.80 4.61 3.20
C PRO A 16 8.64 3.85 2.56
N THR A 17 8.63 2.53 2.73
CA THR A 17 7.56 1.67 2.20
C THR A 17 6.96 0.83 3.31
N VAL A 18 5.63 0.82 3.40
CA VAL A 18 4.90 -0.08 4.30
C VAL A 18 4.62 -1.39 3.56
N LYS A 19 4.92 -2.51 4.21
CA LYS A 19 4.59 -3.84 3.69
C LYS A 19 3.26 -4.32 4.27
N CYS A 20 2.31 -4.67 3.42
CA CYS A 20 1.11 -5.40 3.82
C CYS A 20 1.44 -6.88 4.08
N SER A 21 0.66 -7.55 4.93
CA SER A 21 0.73 -9.00 5.18
C SER A 21 0.55 -9.86 3.92
N CYS A 22 -0.10 -9.35 2.86
CA CYS A 22 -0.19 -10.02 1.57
C CYS A 22 1.10 -9.96 0.73
N GLY A 23 2.12 -9.23 1.18
CA GLY A 23 3.38 -9.02 0.47
C GLY A 23 3.43 -7.78 -0.43
N ALA A 24 2.31 -7.06 -0.61
CA ALA A 24 2.30 -5.79 -1.33
C ALA A 24 3.10 -4.70 -0.57
N LYS A 25 3.73 -3.81 -1.33
CA LYS A 25 4.46 -2.66 -0.79
C LYS A 25 3.73 -1.38 -1.16
N ILE A 26 3.42 -0.57 -0.17
CA ILE A 26 2.78 0.74 -0.32
C ILE A 26 3.84 1.79 -0.04
N LEU A 27 4.03 2.71 -0.98
CA LEU A 27 4.97 3.81 -0.83
C LEU A 27 4.38 4.84 0.14
N LEU A 28 5.12 5.16 1.20
CA LEU A 28 4.78 6.28 2.08
C LEU A 28 5.21 7.57 1.42
N ILE A 29 4.23 8.43 1.18
CA ILE A 29 4.43 9.77 0.65
C ILE A 29 3.98 10.78 1.70
N PRO A 30 4.66 11.94 1.83
CA PRO A 30 4.29 12.97 2.81
C PRO A 30 2.86 13.53 2.64
N ASP A 31 2.29 13.35 1.46
CA ASP A 31 0.91 13.72 1.16
C ASP A 31 -0.06 12.70 1.77
N VAL A 32 -0.58 13.03 2.95
CA VAL A 32 -1.52 12.20 3.73
C VAL A 32 -2.74 11.79 2.91
N LYS A 33 -3.24 12.65 2.01
CA LYS A 33 -4.41 12.31 1.19
C LYS A 33 -4.07 11.22 0.18
N LYS A 34 -2.94 11.37 -0.52
CA LYS A 34 -2.50 10.35 -1.49
C LYS A 34 -2.07 9.05 -0.80
N MET A 35 -1.48 9.13 0.39
CA MET A 35 -1.16 7.96 1.20
C MET A 35 -2.43 7.20 1.61
N ASN A 36 -3.44 7.91 2.10
CA ASN A 36 -4.73 7.30 2.44
C ASN A 36 -5.37 6.66 1.21
N GLN A 37 -5.34 7.32 0.05
CA GLN A 37 -5.83 6.75 -1.20
C GLN A 37 -5.10 5.45 -1.57
N ALA A 38 -3.78 5.41 -1.44
CA ALA A 38 -2.99 4.22 -1.74
C ALA A 38 -3.32 3.05 -0.81
N ILE A 39 -3.66 3.32 0.46
CA ILE A 39 -4.11 2.32 1.43
C ILE A 39 -5.52 1.82 1.06
N GLU A 40 -6.46 2.71 0.75
CA GLU A 40 -7.83 2.34 0.38
C GLU A 40 -7.87 1.54 -0.94
N ASP A 41 -7.11 1.96 -1.95
CA ASP A 41 -7.00 1.22 -3.22
C ASP A 41 -6.45 -0.20 -2.99
N HIS A 42 -5.51 -0.33 -2.06
CA HIS A 42 -4.97 -1.63 -1.68
C HIS A 42 -5.98 -2.51 -0.93
N ILE A 43 -6.76 -1.93 -0.01
CA ILE A 43 -7.85 -2.62 0.70
C ILE A 43 -8.91 -3.11 -0.29
N LEU A 44 -9.30 -2.27 -1.26
CA LEU A 44 -10.24 -2.67 -2.31
C LEU A 44 -9.71 -3.84 -3.14
N ALA A 45 -8.41 -3.86 -3.44
CA ALA A 45 -7.79 -5.01 -4.12
C ALA A 45 -7.82 -6.29 -3.26
N HIS A 46 -7.69 -6.17 -1.94
CA HIS A 46 -7.80 -7.28 -0.99
C HIS A 46 -9.19 -7.90 -0.95
N THR A 47 -10.21 -7.05 -0.92
CA THR A 47 -11.60 -7.48 -0.73
C THR A 47 -12.31 -7.83 -2.03
N LYS A 48 -11.77 -7.44 -3.18
CA LYS A 48 -12.36 -7.64 -4.50
C LYS A 48 -12.80 -9.09 -4.78
N ASN A 49 -12.06 -10.07 -4.27
CA ASN A 49 -12.33 -11.50 -4.53
C ASN A 49 -13.10 -12.17 -3.37
N ILE A 50 -13.43 -11.44 -2.32
CA ILE A 50 -14.17 -11.97 -1.17
C ILE A 50 -15.67 -11.84 -1.45
N GLN A 51 -16.35 -12.98 -1.60
CA GLN A 51 -17.77 -13.02 -1.94
C GLN A 51 -18.69 -12.67 -0.75
N ASN A 52 -18.23 -12.97 0.47
CA ASN A 52 -18.99 -12.69 1.68
C ASN A 52 -18.70 -11.26 2.15
N VAL A 53 -19.72 -10.41 2.15
CA VAL A 53 -19.62 -8.99 2.54
C VAL A 53 -19.05 -8.82 3.95
N LYS A 54 -19.47 -9.66 4.91
CA LYS A 54 -18.98 -9.57 6.30
C LYS A 54 -17.51 -9.95 6.41
N GLU A 55 -17.07 -10.95 5.66
CA GLU A 55 -15.65 -11.34 5.61
C GLU A 55 -14.82 -10.27 4.89
N ALA A 56 -15.37 -9.66 3.84
CA ALA A 56 -14.73 -8.56 3.12
C ALA A 56 -14.54 -7.34 4.03
N GLU A 57 -15.55 -6.97 4.80
CA GLU A 57 -15.48 -5.88 5.79
C GLU A 57 -14.47 -6.17 6.90
N ALA A 58 -14.50 -7.38 7.47
CA ALA A 58 -13.56 -7.78 8.51
C ALA A 58 -12.11 -7.81 8.00
N GLU A 59 -11.89 -8.30 6.77
CA GLU A 59 -10.58 -8.26 6.12
C GLU A 59 -10.13 -6.82 5.86
N ALA A 60 -11.02 -5.96 5.33
CA ALA A 60 -10.71 -4.56 5.09
C ALA A 60 -10.29 -3.83 6.37
N GLU A 61 -11.02 -4.04 7.46
CA GLU A 61 -10.70 -3.44 8.77
C GLU A 61 -9.35 -3.94 9.29
N ARG A 62 -9.10 -5.25 9.20
CA ARG A 62 -7.83 -5.84 9.63
C ARG A 62 -6.65 -5.24 8.87
N ILE A 63 -6.72 -5.19 7.54
CA ILE A 63 -5.65 -4.66 6.69
C ILE A 63 -5.47 -3.16 6.92
N ARG A 64 -6.56 -2.40 7.05
CA ARG A 64 -6.54 -0.97 7.39
C ARG A 64 -5.77 -0.71 8.68
N ASN A 65 -6.16 -1.40 9.76
CA ASN A 65 -5.53 -1.22 11.07
C ASN A 65 -4.05 -1.62 11.04
N GLU A 66 -3.72 -2.75 10.41
CA GLU A 66 -2.33 -3.21 10.24
C GLU A 66 -1.47 -2.16 9.52
N LEU A 67 -1.96 -1.61 8.41
CA LEU A 67 -1.24 -0.62 7.63
C LEU A 67 -1.09 0.71 8.37
N ILE A 68 -2.14 1.17 9.07
CA ILE A 68 -2.08 2.42 9.85
C ILE A 68 -1.04 2.30 10.97
N ILE A 69 -1.01 1.19 11.71
CA ILE A 69 -0.02 0.98 12.77
C ILE A 69 1.40 1.08 12.19
N LYS A 70 1.67 0.37 11.09
CA LYS A 70 2.99 0.41 10.43
C LYS A 70 3.35 1.81 9.91
N VAL A 71 2.38 2.58 9.43
CA VAL A 71 2.59 3.98 9.01
C VAL A 71 2.99 4.82 10.21
N LEU A 72 2.29 4.70 11.34
CA LEU A 72 2.56 5.46 12.56
C LEU A 72 3.91 5.09 13.18
N ASP A 73 4.25 3.79 13.21
CA ASP A 73 5.55 3.32 13.68
C ASP A 73 6.68 3.96 12.86
N LEU A 74 6.59 3.88 11.53
CA LEU A 74 7.57 4.49 10.63
C LEU A 74 7.63 6.02 10.78
N ALA A 75 6.49 6.68 11.02
CA ALA A 75 6.47 8.13 11.24
C ALA A 75 7.08 8.53 12.59
N SER A 76 7.07 7.64 13.60
CA SER A 76 7.66 7.90 14.92
C SER A 76 9.17 7.74 14.97
N GLU A 77 9.74 6.99 14.02
CA GLU A 77 11.18 6.79 13.86
C GLU A 77 11.86 7.85 12.95
N MET A 78 11.08 8.76 12.36
CA MET A 78 11.53 9.87 11.50
C MET A 78 11.70 11.17 12.28
#